data_AF-A0A1R3RBZ2-F1
#
_entry.id   AF-A0A1R3RBZ2-F1
#
_cell.length_a   1.000
_cell.length_b   1.000
_cell.length_c   1.000
_cell.angle_alpha   90.00
_cell.angle_beta   90.00
_cell.angle_gamma   90.00
#
_symmetry.space_group_name_H-M   'P 1'
#
loop_
_entity.id
_entity.type
_entity.pdbx_description
1 polymer ?
#
loop_
_entity_poly.entity_id
_entity_poly.type
_entity_poly.pdbx_seq_one_letter_code
_entity_poly.pdbx_strand_id
1 'polypeptide(L)'
;MIGLFQEHGPCGVDANGTVYNNPYSWNNVSNMLYIDQPVQTGFSYSIPVPGYVDPDTDNVIALPSPVCPDYASDFSCGTYAYPNVSLTANTTDNAAPNFYRALQGFMGAFPQYSRETFHFTTESYGGHYGPVFNEYIEEQNAHLQPGAKKIQLGSVMIGNGWYDPIIQYQAYYNFTVIIW
;
A
#
# COMPACT_ATOMS: atom_id res chain seq x y z
N MET A 1 -3.88 4.55 -0.76
CA MET A 1 -5.20 4.05 -1.26
C MET A 1 -5.52 4.38 -2.74
N ILE A 2 -4.54 4.42 -3.66
CA ILE A 2 -4.80 4.71 -5.10
C ILE A 2 -5.64 3.59 -5.74
N GLY A 3 -5.23 2.33 -5.60
CA GLY A 3 -5.96 1.18 -6.17
C GLY A 3 -7.42 1.03 -5.72
N LEU A 4 -7.77 1.55 -4.54
CA LEU A 4 -9.13 1.49 -4.01
C LEU A 4 -10.06 2.53 -4.66
N PHE A 5 -9.59 3.77 -4.83
CA PHE A 5 -10.46 4.90 -5.21
C PHE A 5 -10.19 5.48 -6.61
N GLN A 6 -9.13 5.07 -7.28
CA GLN A 6 -8.74 5.64 -8.59
C GLN A 6 -8.52 4.60 -9.69
N GLU A 7 -8.42 3.32 -9.34
CA GLU A 7 -8.09 2.27 -10.31
C GLU A 7 -9.19 1.20 -10.38
N HIS A 8 -9.05 0.14 -9.60
CA HIS A 8 -9.82 -1.10 -9.75
C HIS A 8 -10.75 -1.40 -8.56
N GLY A 9 -10.86 -0.49 -7.59
CA GLY A 9 -11.79 -0.62 -6.47
C GLY A 9 -13.25 -0.28 -6.84
N PRO A 10 -14.19 -0.55 -5.92
CA PRO A 10 -15.64 -0.55 -6.19
C PRO A 10 -16.21 0.84 -6.46
N CYS A 11 -15.52 1.89 -6.05
CA CYS A 11 -15.98 3.25 -6.21
C CYS A 11 -14.81 4.21 -6.42
N GLY A 12 -15.10 5.34 -7.05
CA GLY A 12 -14.18 6.47 -7.14
C GLY A 12 -14.75 7.69 -6.44
N VAL A 13 -13.91 8.71 -6.29
CA VAL A 13 -14.29 10.01 -5.73
C VAL A 13 -14.09 11.07 -6.80
N ASP A 14 -15.13 11.85 -7.10
CA ASP A 14 -15.06 12.92 -8.10
C ASP A 14 -14.43 14.21 -7.53
N ALA A 15 -14.28 15.23 -8.37
CA ALA A 15 -13.69 16.52 -7.97
C ALA A 15 -14.49 17.27 -6.90
N ASN A 16 -15.76 16.90 -6.69
CA ASN A 16 -16.62 17.47 -5.65
C ASN A 16 -16.58 16.65 -4.35
N GLY A 17 -15.75 15.60 -4.27
CA GLY A 17 -15.72 14.69 -3.14
C GLY A 17 -16.88 13.69 -3.11
N THR A 18 -17.65 13.59 -4.20
CA THR A 18 -18.80 12.66 -4.26
C THR A 18 -18.33 11.28 -4.70
N VAL A 19 -18.78 10.25 -3.98
CA VAL A 19 -18.49 8.86 -4.29
C VAL A 19 -19.38 8.39 -5.45
N TYR A 20 -18.78 7.77 -6.47
CA TYR A 20 -19.50 7.15 -7.58
C TYR A 20 -19.09 5.69 -7.77
N ASN A 21 -20.00 4.87 -8.29
CA ASN A 21 -19.77 3.43 -8.48
C ASN A 21 -18.83 3.16 -9.67
N ASN A 22 -17.89 2.22 -9.51
CA ASN A 22 -17.06 1.72 -10.60
C ASN A 22 -17.64 0.40 -11.16
N PRO A 23 -18.29 0.41 -12.33
CA PRO A 23 -18.88 -0.81 -12.89
C PRO A 23 -17.83 -1.85 -13.34
N TYR A 24 -16.55 -1.48 -13.43
CA TYR A 24 -15.44 -2.35 -13.84
C TYR A 24 -14.55 -2.77 -12.68
N SER A 25 -15.02 -2.62 -11.43
CA SER A 25 -14.22 -3.00 -10.27
C SER A 25 -13.89 -4.49 -10.28
N TRP A 26 -12.68 -4.80 -9.84
CA TRP A 26 -12.23 -6.19 -9.69
C TRP A 26 -13.01 -6.94 -8.63
N ASN A 27 -13.62 -6.24 -7.66
CA ASN A 27 -14.45 -6.88 -6.65
C ASN A 27 -15.75 -7.51 -7.21
N ASN A 28 -16.08 -7.27 -8.48
CA ASN A 28 -17.18 -7.95 -9.17
C ASN A 28 -16.93 -9.46 -9.35
N VAL A 29 -15.67 -9.89 -9.36
CA VAL A 29 -15.28 -11.30 -9.59
C VAL A 29 -14.30 -11.84 -8.54
N SER A 30 -13.84 -11.00 -7.61
CA SER A 30 -12.90 -11.38 -6.55
C SER A 30 -13.24 -10.71 -5.22
N ASN A 31 -12.63 -11.19 -4.13
CA ASN A 31 -12.59 -10.44 -2.87
C ASN A 31 -11.28 -9.65 -2.84
N MET A 32 -11.36 -8.34 -2.61
CA MET A 32 -10.22 -7.44 -2.67
C MET A 32 -9.85 -6.98 -1.26
N LEU A 33 -8.56 -7.07 -0.92
CA LEU A 33 -7.98 -6.52 0.31
C LEU A 33 -6.94 -5.47 -0.09
N TYR A 34 -7.13 -4.24 0.39
CA TYR A 34 -6.22 -3.12 0.16
C TYR A 34 -5.46 -2.82 1.44
N ILE A 35 -4.13 -2.73 1.35
CA ILE A 35 -3.25 -2.51 2.50
C ILE A 35 -2.39 -1.29 2.20
N ASP A 36 -2.55 -0.23 2.98
CA ASP A 36 -1.57 0.86 2.99
C ASP A 36 -0.31 0.35 3.71
N GLN A 37 0.82 0.36 3.02
CA GLN A 37 2.11 -0.11 3.55
C GLN A 37 3.25 0.63 2.86
N PRO A 38 4.42 0.81 3.52
CA PRO A 38 4.72 0.45 4.91
C PRO A 38 4.11 1.43 5.94
N VAL A 39 4.60 1.40 7.18
CA VAL A 39 4.24 2.42 8.19
C VAL A 39 4.57 3.82 7.65
N GLN A 40 3.70 4.80 7.94
CA GLN A 40 3.67 6.17 7.39
C GLN A 40 3.09 6.30 5.98
N THR A 41 2.63 5.23 5.35
CA THR A 41 1.86 5.31 4.10
C THR A 41 0.37 5.43 4.39
N GLY A 42 -0.28 6.46 3.86
CA GLY A 42 -1.73 6.64 3.96
C GLY A 42 -2.22 6.59 5.40
N PHE A 43 -3.08 5.62 5.72
CA PHE A 43 -3.63 5.46 7.07
C PHE A 43 -2.80 4.56 8.01
N SER A 44 -1.69 3.99 7.54
CA SER A 44 -0.82 3.15 8.36
C SER A 44 0.14 3.99 9.20
N TYR A 45 0.00 3.95 10.53
CA TYR A 45 0.82 4.73 11.47
C TYR A 45 1.44 3.87 12.58
N SER A 46 2.56 4.34 13.12
CA SER A 46 3.14 3.82 14.37
C SER A 46 2.53 4.55 15.58
N ILE A 47 2.71 5.86 15.62
CA ILE A 47 2.16 6.75 16.64
C ILE A 47 1.27 7.76 15.91
N PRO A 48 -0.05 7.80 16.17
CA PRO A 48 -0.92 8.80 15.58
C PRO A 48 -0.70 10.15 16.28
N VAL A 49 -0.55 11.21 15.51
CA VAL A 49 -0.44 12.59 16.01
C VAL A 49 -1.38 13.52 15.24
N PRO A 50 -2.01 14.51 15.89
CA PRO A 50 -2.61 15.59 15.15
C PRO A 50 -1.50 16.34 14.42
N GLY A 51 -1.76 16.73 13.18
CA GLY A 51 -0.76 17.40 12.35
C GLY A 51 -1.37 17.99 11.11
N TYR A 52 -0.54 18.68 10.35
CA TYR A 52 -0.89 19.09 9.00
C TYR A 52 0.26 18.83 8.01
N VAL A 53 -0.07 18.72 6.72
CA VAL A 53 0.95 18.67 5.66
C VAL A 53 1.33 20.09 5.26
N ASP A 54 2.62 20.39 5.37
CA ASP A 54 3.24 21.63 4.92
C ASP A 54 3.21 21.70 3.38
N PRO A 55 2.61 22.74 2.77
CA PRO A 55 2.39 22.81 1.33
C PRO A 55 3.67 23.07 0.51
N ASP A 56 4.75 23.53 1.14
CA ASP A 56 6.01 23.82 0.46
C ASP A 56 6.97 22.63 0.48
N THR A 57 6.84 21.77 1.52
CA THR A 57 7.79 20.68 1.76
C THR A 57 7.18 19.28 1.74
N ASP A 58 5.84 19.17 1.67
CA ASP A 58 5.06 17.93 1.78
C ASP A 58 5.30 17.15 3.09
N ASN A 59 5.94 17.78 4.09
CA ASN A 59 6.21 17.16 5.37
C ASN A 59 5.00 17.25 6.30
N VAL A 60 4.80 16.22 7.11
CA VAL A 60 3.85 16.25 8.22
C VAL A 60 4.45 17.05 9.38
N ILE A 61 3.77 18.10 9.80
CA ILE A 61 4.09 18.91 10.98
C ILE A 61 3.14 18.53 12.11
N ALA A 62 3.70 17.94 13.18
CA ALA A 62 2.92 17.53 14.35
C ALA A 62 2.46 18.76 15.15
N LEU A 63 1.19 18.75 15.57
CA LEU A 63 0.55 19.79 16.37
C LEU A 63 0.49 19.36 17.85
N PRO A 64 0.51 20.31 18.79
CA PRO A 64 0.36 20.02 20.22
C PRO A 64 -1.08 19.67 20.62
N SER A 65 -2.06 19.89 19.74
CA SER A 65 -3.49 19.73 19.99
C SER A 65 -4.20 19.26 18.70
N PRO A 66 -5.33 18.53 18.78
CA PRO A 66 -6.15 18.18 17.62
C PRO A 66 -6.92 19.36 17.00
N VAL A 67 -6.83 20.55 17.60
CA VAL A 67 -7.41 21.76 17.01
C VAL A 67 -6.51 22.24 15.86
N CYS A 68 -7.05 22.23 14.65
CA CYS A 68 -6.37 22.73 13.47
C CYS A 68 -6.19 24.26 13.57
N PRO A 69 -4.96 24.77 13.41
CA PRO A 69 -4.72 26.20 13.41
C PRO A 69 -5.17 26.82 12.07
N ASP A 70 -5.58 28.09 12.09
CA ASP A 70 -6.10 28.81 10.91
C ASP A 70 -5.15 28.84 9.69
N TYR A 71 -3.85 28.64 9.90
CA TYR A 71 -2.84 28.61 8.84
C TYR A 71 -2.66 27.22 8.21
N ALA A 72 -3.09 26.15 8.87
CA ALA A 72 -3.07 24.81 8.31
C ALA A 72 -4.30 24.68 7.42
N SER A 73 -4.10 24.51 6.11
CA SER A 73 -5.20 24.47 5.14
C SER A 73 -6.26 23.41 5.52
N ASP A 74 -7.53 23.69 5.22
CA ASP A 74 -8.67 22.85 5.62
C ASP A 74 -8.55 21.38 5.21
N PHE A 75 -7.79 21.08 4.13
CA PHE A 75 -7.62 19.73 3.60
C PHE A 75 -6.35 19.02 4.07
N SER A 76 -5.40 19.74 4.68
CA SER A 76 -4.12 19.16 5.09
C SER A 76 -4.03 18.87 6.58
N CYS A 77 -5.02 19.26 7.38
CA CYS A 77 -5.03 19.00 8.82
C CYS A 77 -5.78 17.70 9.16
N GLY A 78 -5.23 16.90 10.06
CA GLY A 78 -5.80 15.60 10.41
C GLY A 78 -4.95 14.81 11.39
N THR A 79 -5.22 13.51 11.48
CA THR A 79 -4.38 12.57 12.22
C THR A 79 -3.42 11.89 11.27
N TYR A 80 -2.12 12.05 11.53
CA TYR A 80 -1.04 11.51 10.72
C TYR A 80 -0.16 10.56 11.54
N ALA A 81 0.67 9.78 10.86
CA ALA A 81 1.77 9.09 11.52
C ALA A 81 2.81 10.11 11.99
N TYR A 82 3.32 9.93 13.22
CA TYR A 82 4.44 10.73 13.72
C TYR A 82 5.62 10.63 12.75
N PRO A 83 6.18 11.77 12.26
CA PRO A 83 7.14 11.81 11.17
C PRO A 83 8.55 11.38 11.62
N ASN A 84 8.66 10.13 12.06
CA ASN A 84 9.90 9.53 12.50
C ASN A 84 10.27 8.38 11.57
N VAL A 85 11.09 8.67 10.57
CA VAL A 85 11.53 7.71 9.55
C VAL A 85 12.22 6.47 10.13
N SER A 86 12.79 6.54 11.34
CA SER A 86 13.35 5.35 12.00
C SER A 86 12.31 4.31 12.44
N LEU A 87 11.02 4.67 12.44
CA LEU A 87 9.89 3.77 12.68
C LEU A 87 9.29 3.19 11.39
N THR A 88 9.83 3.54 10.23
CA THR A 88 9.40 2.93 8.95
C THR A 88 10.46 1.97 8.41
N ALA A 89 10.02 1.02 7.60
CA ALA A 89 10.92 0.09 6.93
C ALA A 89 11.74 0.85 5.88
N ASN A 90 13.06 0.73 5.94
CA ASN A 90 13.98 1.41 5.02
C ASN A 90 14.41 0.54 3.82
N THR A 91 13.93 -0.71 3.73
CA THR A 91 14.13 -1.61 2.59
C THR A 91 12.87 -2.46 2.35
N THR A 92 12.73 -2.98 1.15
CA THR A 92 11.67 -3.93 0.78
C THR A 92 11.72 -5.18 1.66
N ASP A 93 12.92 -5.72 1.93
CA ASP A 93 13.11 -6.88 2.81
C ASP A 93 12.60 -6.61 4.23
N ASN A 94 12.86 -5.42 4.77
CA ASN A 94 12.38 -5.03 6.11
C ASN A 94 10.88 -4.72 6.13
N ALA A 95 10.26 -4.42 4.98
CA ALA A 95 8.82 -4.21 4.88
C ALA A 95 8.03 -5.52 4.84
N ALA A 96 8.59 -6.59 4.24
CA ALA A 96 7.93 -7.88 4.07
C ALA A 96 7.41 -8.51 5.39
N PRO A 97 8.18 -8.53 6.51
CA PRO A 97 7.69 -9.05 7.77
C PRO A 97 6.46 -8.32 8.31
N ASN A 98 6.40 -6.99 8.16
CA ASN A 98 5.28 -6.19 8.65
C ASN A 98 4.02 -6.45 7.81
N PHE A 99 4.19 -6.52 6.49
CA PHE A 99 3.12 -6.89 5.58
C PHE A 99 2.57 -8.29 5.88
N TYR A 100 3.44 -9.29 6.04
CA TYR A 100 3.05 -10.66 6.39
C TYR A 100 2.29 -10.69 7.73
N ARG A 101 2.78 -9.99 8.75
CA ARG A 101 2.10 -9.90 10.06
C ARG A 101 0.72 -9.25 9.95
N ALA A 102 0.57 -8.22 9.11
CA ALA A 102 -0.73 -7.60 8.86
C ALA A 102 -1.70 -8.59 8.21
N LEU A 103 -1.24 -9.38 7.22
CA LEU A 103 -2.05 -10.45 6.63
C LEU A 103 -2.43 -11.52 7.65
N GLN A 104 -1.48 -12.03 8.43
CA GLN A 104 -1.76 -13.02 9.48
C GLN A 104 -2.76 -12.49 10.52
N GLY A 105 -2.61 -11.22 10.92
CA GLY A 105 -3.53 -10.53 11.82
C GLY A 105 -4.94 -10.43 11.24
N PHE A 106 -5.06 -10.01 9.98
CA PHE A 106 -6.34 -9.99 9.25
C PHE A 106 -6.95 -11.40 9.20
N MET A 107 -6.16 -12.41 8.86
CA MET A 107 -6.65 -13.78 8.72
C MET A 107 -7.10 -14.41 10.04
N GLY A 108 -6.47 -14.02 11.14
CA GLY A 108 -6.84 -14.41 12.50
C GLY A 108 -8.09 -13.68 13.01
N ALA A 109 -8.21 -12.38 12.72
CA ALA A 109 -9.35 -11.55 13.14
C ALA A 109 -10.62 -11.83 12.32
N PHE A 110 -10.46 -12.17 11.03
CA PHE A 110 -11.55 -12.39 10.09
C PHE A 110 -11.48 -13.77 9.42
N PRO A 111 -11.50 -14.88 10.20
CA PRO A 111 -11.33 -16.22 9.66
C PRO A 111 -12.39 -16.60 8.59
N GLN A 112 -13.57 -15.97 8.62
CA GLN A 112 -14.63 -16.17 7.63
C GLN A 112 -14.31 -15.58 6.25
N TYR A 113 -13.39 -14.63 6.16
CA TYR A 113 -12.94 -14.01 4.91
C TYR A 113 -11.56 -14.50 4.48
N SER A 114 -10.85 -15.20 5.36
CA SER A 114 -9.60 -15.88 5.07
C SER A 114 -9.80 -17.03 4.09
N ARG A 115 -9.11 -16.97 2.96
CA ARG A 115 -8.97 -18.10 2.04
C ARG A 115 -7.55 -18.64 2.13
N GLU A 116 -7.32 -19.87 1.70
CA GLU A 116 -5.95 -20.40 1.63
C GLU A 116 -5.21 -19.81 0.43
N THR A 117 -5.86 -19.73 -0.73
CA THR A 117 -5.26 -19.19 -1.95
C THR A 117 -5.36 -17.66 -2.01
N PHE A 118 -4.23 -16.99 -2.20
CA PHE A 118 -4.12 -15.54 -2.39
C PHE A 118 -3.49 -15.20 -3.73
N HIS A 119 -4.03 -14.19 -4.40
CA HIS A 119 -3.45 -13.58 -5.59
C HIS A 119 -2.91 -12.21 -5.19
N PHE A 120 -1.63 -11.98 -5.48
CA PHE A 120 -0.94 -10.75 -5.10
C PHE A 120 -0.92 -9.78 -6.28
N THR A 121 -1.40 -8.56 -6.09
CA THR A 121 -1.49 -7.56 -7.16
C THR A 121 -0.80 -6.27 -6.73
N THR A 122 0.09 -5.74 -7.57
CA THR A 122 0.80 -4.48 -7.31
C THR A 122 1.05 -3.68 -8.57
N GLU A 123 1.49 -2.44 -8.40
CA GLU A 123 1.85 -1.54 -9.49
C GLU A 123 3.12 -0.74 -9.14
N SER A 124 3.86 -0.24 -10.14
CA SER A 124 4.96 0.71 -9.95
C SER A 124 6.06 0.14 -9.03
N TYR A 125 6.42 0.78 -7.91
CA TYR A 125 7.37 0.23 -6.92
C TYR A 125 6.91 -1.14 -6.37
N GLY A 126 5.63 -1.46 -6.53
CA GLY A 126 5.07 -2.79 -6.41
C GLY A 126 5.82 -3.90 -7.15
N GLY A 127 6.60 -3.57 -8.18
CA GLY A 127 7.51 -4.50 -8.85
C GLY A 127 8.65 -5.01 -7.98
N HIS A 128 9.04 -4.26 -6.93
CA HIS A 128 9.93 -4.74 -5.87
C HIS A 128 9.16 -5.43 -4.75
N TYR A 129 8.03 -4.86 -4.30
CA TYR A 129 7.25 -5.45 -3.21
C TYR A 129 6.73 -6.85 -3.54
N GLY A 130 6.16 -7.04 -4.74
CA GLY A 130 5.52 -8.30 -5.14
C GLY A 130 6.45 -9.51 -4.99
N PRO A 131 7.61 -9.54 -5.68
CA PRO A 131 8.54 -10.67 -5.58
C PRO A 131 9.07 -10.90 -4.15
N VAL A 132 9.55 -9.85 -3.48
CA VAL A 132 10.18 -9.97 -2.16
C VAL A 132 9.17 -10.38 -1.08
N PHE A 133 7.94 -9.86 -1.12
CA PHE A 133 6.92 -10.23 -0.14
C PHE A 133 6.43 -11.66 -0.36
N ASN A 134 6.32 -12.09 -1.61
CA ASN A 134 5.92 -13.44 -1.95
C ASN A 134 6.99 -14.47 -1.57
N GLU A 135 8.28 -14.16 -1.78
CA GLU A 135 9.37 -14.99 -1.29
C GLU A 135 9.31 -15.13 0.23
N TYR A 136 9.16 -14.03 0.96
CA TYR A 136 9.01 -14.04 2.41
C TYR A 136 7.81 -14.90 2.87
N ILE A 137 6.67 -14.82 2.18
CA ILE A 137 5.49 -15.66 2.47
C ILE A 137 5.81 -17.14 2.31
N GLU A 138 6.48 -17.54 1.22
CA GLU A 138 6.84 -18.94 1.00
C GLU A 138 7.84 -19.45 2.04
N GLU A 139 8.80 -18.63 2.46
CA GLU A 139 9.69 -18.95 3.58
C GLU A 139 8.92 -19.15 4.89
N GLN A 140 7.95 -18.28 5.19
CA GLN A 140 7.12 -18.44 6.39
C GLN A 140 6.20 -19.66 6.30
N ASN A 141 5.72 -20.01 5.11
CA ASN A 141 4.95 -21.24 4.88
C ASN A 141 5.80 -22.50 5.13
N ALA A 142 7.08 -22.49 4.75
CA ALA A 142 8.01 -23.60 4.99
C ALA A 142 8.33 -23.78 6.49
N HIS A 143 8.23 -22.71 7.28
CA HIS A 143 8.49 -22.68 8.72
C HIS A 143 7.29 -22.19 9.53
N LEU A 144 6.10 -22.72 9.19
CA LEU A 144 4.83 -22.23 9.72
C LEU A 144 4.77 -22.33 11.25
N GLN A 145 4.68 -21.17 11.91
CA GLN A 145 4.57 -21.08 13.37
C GLN A 145 3.20 -21.59 13.85
N PRO A 146 3.11 -22.16 15.07
CA PRO A 146 1.83 -22.56 15.64
C PRO A 146 0.83 -21.40 15.66
N GLY A 147 -0.37 -21.64 15.12
CA GLY A 147 -1.44 -20.63 15.02
C GLY A 147 -1.37 -19.74 13.78
N ALA A 148 -0.26 -19.73 13.03
CA ALA A 148 -0.18 -19.04 11.75
C ALA A 148 -1.01 -19.77 10.68
N LYS A 149 -1.57 -19.00 9.75
CA LYS A 149 -2.30 -19.50 8.59
C LYS A 149 -1.35 -19.63 7.41
N LYS A 150 -1.33 -20.80 6.79
CA LYS A 150 -0.62 -20.99 5.52
C LYS A 150 -1.27 -20.14 4.44
N ILE A 151 -0.47 -19.39 3.68
CA ILE A 151 -0.92 -18.54 2.58
C ILE A 151 -0.44 -19.20 1.28
N GLN A 152 -1.32 -19.85 0.54
CA GLN A 152 -0.96 -20.41 -0.76
C GLN A 152 -0.97 -19.31 -1.83
N LEU A 153 0.18 -18.98 -2.39
CA LEU A 153 0.24 -18.03 -3.50
C LEU A 153 -0.29 -18.68 -4.79
N GLY A 154 -1.37 -18.10 -5.34
CA GLY A 154 -1.94 -18.54 -6.60
C GLY A 154 -1.30 -17.85 -7.81
N SER A 155 -1.12 -16.53 -7.72
CA SER A 155 -0.43 -15.75 -8.75
C SER A 155 0.11 -14.43 -8.20
N VAL A 156 1.05 -13.83 -8.93
CA VAL A 156 1.47 -12.45 -8.77
C VAL A 156 1.16 -11.69 -10.06
N MET A 157 0.54 -10.51 -9.94
CA MET A 157 0.23 -9.61 -11.04
C MET A 157 0.87 -8.26 -10.75
N ILE A 158 1.75 -7.81 -11.63
CA ILE A 158 2.52 -6.57 -11.45
C ILE A 158 2.24 -5.66 -12.64
N GLY A 159 1.45 -4.61 -12.43
CA GLY A 159 1.19 -3.57 -13.43
C GLY A 159 2.37 -2.60 -13.49
N ASN A 160 2.91 -2.33 -14.69
CA ASN A 160 3.92 -1.28 -14.92
C ASN A 160 5.05 -1.23 -13.86
N GLY A 161 5.51 -2.40 -13.41
CA GLY A 161 6.36 -2.50 -12.23
C GLY A 161 7.77 -1.96 -12.46
N TRP A 162 8.32 -1.29 -11.47
CA TRP A 162 9.76 -1.07 -11.35
C TRP A 162 10.37 -2.31 -10.69
N TYR A 163 11.06 -3.12 -11.47
CA TYR A 163 11.59 -4.42 -11.04
C TYR A 163 13.03 -4.65 -11.49
N ASP A 164 13.41 -4.15 -12.67
CA ASP A 164 14.78 -4.20 -13.18
C ASP A 164 15.18 -2.79 -13.64
N PRO A 165 15.73 -1.95 -12.73
CA PRO A 165 16.13 -0.60 -13.09
C PRO A 165 17.18 -0.58 -14.19
N ILE A 166 18.09 -1.56 -14.27
CA ILE A 166 19.19 -1.53 -15.24
C ILE A 166 18.62 -1.59 -16.67
N ILE A 167 17.67 -2.49 -16.90
CA ILE A 167 17.00 -2.60 -18.20
C ILE A 167 16.02 -1.44 -18.40
N GLN A 168 15.21 -1.10 -17.40
CA GLN A 168 14.17 -0.09 -17.52
C GLN A 168 14.72 1.32 -17.74
N TYR A 169 15.86 1.68 -17.12
CA TYR A 169 16.46 2.99 -17.33
C TYR A 169 16.98 3.19 -18.75
N GLN A 170 17.51 2.13 -19.38
CA GLN A 170 17.93 2.19 -20.78
C GLN A 170 16.72 2.36 -21.72
N ALA A 171 15.58 1.76 -21.36
CA ALA A 171 14.36 1.84 -22.16
C ALA A 171 13.78 3.26 -22.25
N TYR A 172 14.06 4.17 -21.31
CA TYR A 172 13.57 5.56 -21.38
C TYR A 172 13.98 6.27 -22.68
N TYR A 173 15.22 6.09 -23.14
CA TYR A 173 15.68 6.70 -24.38
C TYR A 173 14.94 6.12 -25.59
N ASN A 174 14.86 4.79 -25.68
CA ASN A 174 14.19 4.12 -26.80
C ASN A 174 12.70 4.46 -26.85
N PHE A 175 12.03 4.51 -25.70
CA PHE A 175 10.61 4.83 -25.63
C PHE A 175 10.29 6.27 -26.04
N THR A 176 11.17 7.22 -25.71
CA THR A 176 10.94 8.65 -26.02
C THR A 176 11.32 9.04 -27.44
N VAL A 177 12.26 8.34 -28.08
CA VAL A 177 12.82 8.72 -29.38
C VAL A 177 12.26 7.91 -30.55
N ILE A 178 11.71 6.72 -30.33
CA ILE A 178 11.07 5.93 -31.40
C ILE A 178 9.69 6.53 -31.71
N ILE A 179 9.70 7.50 -32.62
CA ILE A 179 8.52 7.98 -33.36
C ILE A 179 8.37 7.04 -34.57
N TRP A 180 7.19 6.45 -34.71
CA TRP A 180 6.80 5.63 -35.86
C TRP A 180 6.91 6.40 -37.18
#